data_AF-A0A7J2RVZ4-F1
#
_entry.id   AF-A0A7J2RVZ4-F1
#
_cell.length_a   1.000
_cell.length_b   1.000
_cell.length_c   1.000
_cell.angle_alpha   90.00
_cell.angle_beta   90.00
_cell.angle_gamma   90.00
#
_symmetry.space_group_name_H-M   'P 1'
#
loop_
_entity.id
_entity.type
_entity.pdbx_description
1 polymer ?
#
loop_
_entity_poly.entity_id
_entity_poly.type
_entity_poly.pdbx_seq_one_letter_code
_entity_poly.pdbx_strand_id
1 'polypeptide(L)'
;MTKKLKEQIKKKEEELKELKAKLREESEKDIWLEIPERGIKITTKLQFTGKTYSKILKEVDESEIADYKLLQELRNEGFKSNWEKYKFLEDTWAFVPNPDEVSKANGYVAGFIVDSDDADLGCCWDSDCSDSTLGVFLVKKLKTNESKKNK
;
A
#
# COMPACT_ATOMS: atom_id res chain seq x y z
N MET A 1 -46.84 -1.33 3.41
CA MET A 1 -45.69 -2.27 3.41
C MET A 1 -45.83 -3.21 4.61
N THR A 2 -45.96 -4.52 4.37
CA THR A 2 -46.28 -5.52 5.41
C THR A 2 -45.08 -5.80 6.32
N LYS A 3 -45.33 -6.10 7.61
CA LYS A 3 -44.30 -6.36 8.63
C LYS A 3 -43.30 -7.45 8.20
N LYS A 4 -43.81 -8.49 7.55
CA LYS A 4 -43.04 -9.60 6.97
C LYS A 4 -42.08 -9.16 5.85
N LEU A 5 -42.47 -8.16 5.05
CA LEU A 5 -41.62 -7.62 3.98
C LEU A 5 -40.45 -6.82 4.55
N LYS A 6 -40.67 -6.06 5.64
CA LYS A 6 -39.62 -5.31 6.33
C LYS A 6 -38.55 -6.21 6.94
N GLU A 7 -38.95 -7.33 7.56
CA GLU A 7 -38.02 -8.33 8.08
C GLU A 7 -37.19 -9.00 6.98
N GLN A 8 -37.81 -9.30 5.84
CA GLN A 8 -37.08 -9.85 4.69
C GLN A 8 -36.07 -8.85 4.11
N ILE A 9 -36.43 -7.58 4.01
CA ILE A 9 -35.51 -6.52 3.55
C ILE A 9 -34.32 -6.40 4.51
N LYS A 10 -34.56 -6.31 5.82
CA LYS A 10 -33.48 -6.18 6.81
C LYS A 10 -32.49 -7.35 6.76
N LYS A 11 -33.00 -8.58 6.63
CA LYS A 11 -32.16 -9.77 6.48
C LYS A 11 -31.31 -9.73 5.21
N LYS A 12 -31.89 -9.26 4.10
CA LYS A 12 -31.17 -9.09 2.82
C LYS A 12 -30.09 -8.00 2.89
N GLU A 13 -30.32 -6.92 3.64
CA GLU A 13 -29.33 -5.87 3.88
C GLU A 13 -28.14 -6.37 4.71
N GLU A 14 -28.39 -7.18 5.74
CA GLU A 14 -27.35 -7.82 6.55
C GLU A 14 -26.54 -8.83 5.72
N GLU A 15 -27.20 -9.71 4.95
CA GLU A 15 -26.55 -10.64 4.01
C GLU A 15 -25.68 -9.88 2.99
N LEU A 16 -26.17 -8.76 2.45
CA LEU A 16 -25.40 -7.94 1.51
C LEU A 16 -24.18 -7.30 2.16
N LYS A 17 -24.28 -6.87 3.42
CA LYS A 17 -23.16 -6.30 4.18
C LYS A 17 -22.07 -7.34 4.43
N GLU A 18 -22.44 -8.56 4.80
CA GLU A 18 -21.50 -9.66 4.98
C GLU A 18 -20.83 -10.07 3.66
N LEU A 19 -21.61 -10.17 2.57
CA LEU A 19 -21.06 -10.49 1.25
C LEU A 19 -20.07 -9.43 0.77
N LYS A 20 -20.36 -8.14 1.00
CA LYS A 20 -19.42 -7.05 0.69
C LYS A 20 -18.13 -7.14 1.51
N ALA A 21 -18.23 -7.54 2.79
CA ALA A 21 -17.05 -7.73 3.64
C ALA A 21 -16.18 -8.90 3.17
N LYS A 22 -16.80 -10.05 2.83
CA LYS A 22 -16.09 -11.21 2.27
C LYS A 22 -15.45 -10.92 0.92
N LEU A 23 -16.18 -10.24 0.03
CA LEU A 23 -15.64 -9.83 -1.27
C LEU A 23 -14.44 -8.90 -1.10
N ARG A 24 -14.49 -7.99 -0.11
CA ARG A 24 -13.36 -7.13 0.23
C ARG A 24 -12.16 -7.94 0.72
N GLU A 25 -12.36 -8.86 1.67
CA GLU A 25 -11.30 -9.74 2.17
C GLU A 25 -10.67 -10.61 1.08
N GLU A 26 -11.47 -11.18 0.18
CA GLU A 26 -10.97 -11.93 -0.97
C GLU A 26 -10.23 -11.04 -1.96
N SER A 27 -10.76 -9.85 -2.26
CA SER A 27 -10.10 -8.91 -3.17
C SER A 27 -8.78 -8.37 -2.61
N GLU A 28 -8.62 -8.34 -1.28
CA GLU A 28 -7.41 -7.87 -0.60
C GLU A 28 -6.35 -8.98 -0.46
N LYS A 29 -6.70 -10.27 -0.55
CA LYS A 29 -5.71 -11.38 -0.42
C LYS A 29 -4.61 -11.33 -1.47
N ASP A 30 -4.96 -11.03 -2.72
CA ASP A 30 -4.00 -10.97 -3.84
C ASP A 30 -3.18 -9.67 -3.86
N ILE A 31 -3.49 -8.74 -2.95
CA ILE A 31 -2.82 -7.44 -2.87
C ILE A 31 -1.62 -7.51 -1.94
N TRP A 32 -1.55 -8.41 -0.95
CA TRP A 32 -0.45 -8.41 0.02
C TRP A 32 0.58 -9.51 -0.26
N LEU A 33 1.83 -9.11 -0.49
CA LEU A 33 2.99 -9.99 -0.48
C LEU A 33 3.57 -10.05 0.94
N GLU A 34 3.59 -11.23 1.54
CA GLU A 34 4.31 -11.46 2.79
C GLU A 34 5.81 -11.61 2.50
N ILE A 35 6.63 -10.96 3.32
CA ILE A 35 8.09 -11.02 3.26
C ILE A 35 8.59 -11.39 4.68
N PRO A 36 8.47 -12.68 5.06
CA PRO A 36 8.73 -13.13 6.43
C PRO A 36 10.12 -12.80 6.94
N GLU A 37 11.13 -12.86 6.07
CA GLU A 37 12.53 -12.52 6.36
C GLU A 37 12.72 -11.07 6.83
N ARG A 38 11.78 -10.18 6.48
CA ARG A 38 11.74 -8.78 6.89
C ARG A 38 10.65 -8.50 7.94
N GLY A 39 9.85 -9.51 8.32
CA GLY A 39 8.76 -9.37 9.28
C GLY A 39 7.65 -8.42 8.81
N ILE A 40 7.44 -8.30 7.50
CA ILE A 40 6.45 -7.39 6.91
C ILE A 40 5.55 -8.09 5.89
N LYS A 41 4.46 -7.42 5.56
CA LYS A 41 3.73 -7.59 4.31
C LYS A 41 3.60 -6.24 3.60
N ILE A 42 3.69 -6.26 2.28
CA ILE A 42 3.62 -5.06 1.42
C ILE A 42 2.55 -5.26 0.36
N THR A 43 1.90 -4.18 -0.08
CA THR A 43 0.97 -4.28 -1.22
C THR A 43 1.73 -4.50 -2.54
N THR A 44 1.23 -5.35 -3.43
CA THR A 44 1.74 -5.63 -4.77
C THR A 44 1.13 -4.71 -5.83
N LYS A 45 0.21 -3.83 -5.42
CA LYS A 45 -0.42 -2.80 -6.25
C LYS A 45 -0.43 -1.48 -5.48
N LEU A 46 -0.29 -0.39 -6.22
CA LEU A 46 -0.45 0.96 -5.67
C LEU A 46 -1.86 1.14 -5.13
N GLN A 47 -1.94 1.68 -3.92
CA GLN A 47 -3.17 2.07 -3.26
C GLN A 47 -3.39 3.57 -3.41
N PHE A 48 -4.64 3.99 -3.36
CA PHE A 48 -5.03 5.42 -3.38
C PHE A 48 -4.58 6.19 -4.63
N THR A 49 -4.49 5.52 -5.79
CA THR A 49 -4.16 6.19 -7.06
C THR A 49 -5.14 7.32 -7.39
N GLY A 50 -4.63 8.39 -8.02
CA GLY A 50 -5.43 9.58 -8.35
C GLY A 50 -5.76 10.50 -7.17
N LYS A 51 -5.19 10.25 -5.98
CA LYS A 51 -5.25 11.15 -4.83
C LYS A 51 -3.91 11.87 -4.65
N THR A 52 -3.96 13.10 -4.16
CA THR A 52 -2.77 13.83 -3.70
C THR A 52 -2.21 13.17 -2.43
N TYR A 53 -0.91 13.29 -2.19
CA TYR A 53 -0.28 12.72 -0.99
C TYR A 53 -0.94 13.24 0.31
N SER A 54 -1.28 14.53 0.34
CA SER A 54 -1.99 15.17 1.45
C SER A 54 -3.39 14.57 1.72
N LYS A 55 -4.08 14.06 0.70
CA LYS A 55 -5.37 13.35 0.85
C LYS A 55 -5.15 11.92 1.35
N ILE A 56 -4.09 11.25 0.89
CA ILE A 56 -3.73 9.89 1.33
C ILE A 56 -3.46 9.89 2.85
N LEU A 57 -2.69 10.86 3.35
CA LEU A 57 -2.38 10.99 4.78
C LEU A 57 -3.59 11.26 5.70
N LYS A 58 -4.77 11.54 5.13
CA LYS A 58 -6.03 11.62 5.91
C LYS A 58 -6.71 10.26 6.09
N GLU A 59 -6.28 9.25 5.32
CA GLU A 59 -6.88 7.91 5.27
C GLU A 59 -5.95 6.83 5.80
N VAL A 60 -4.63 7.07 5.81
CA VAL A 60 -3.62 6.13 6.29
C VAL A 60 -2.50 6.86 7.03
N ASP A 61 -1.95 6.23 8.07
CA ASP A 61 -0.80 6.76 8.79
C ASP A 61 0.45 6.71 7.90
N GLU A 62 1.28 7.75 7.95
CA GLU A 62 2.50 7.82 7.13
C GLU A 62 3.44 6.63 7.39
N SER A 63 3.46 6.09 8.61
CA SER A 63 4.25 4.90 8.98
C SER A 63 3.77 3.59 8.35
N GLU A 64 2.56 3.57 7.80
CA GLU A 64 2.03 2.43 7.05
C GLU A 64 2.34 2.54 5.55
N ILE A 65 3.03 3.59 5.10
CA ILE A 65 3.48 3.75 3.71
C ILE A 65 4.91 3.20 3.59
N ALA A 66 5.17 2.41 2.55
CA ALA A 66 6.52 1.93 2.27
C ALA A 66 7.46 3.10 1.95
N ASP A 67 8.61 3.15 2.61
CA ASP A 67 9.61 4.17 2.34
C ASP A 67 10.50 3.81 1.14
N TYR A 68 11.22 4.82 0.63
CA TYR A 68 12.16 4.66 -0.47
C TYR A 68 13.17 3.53 -0.25
N LYS A 69 13.73 3.46 0.96
CA LYS A 69 14.78 2.50 1.29
C LYS A 69 14.26 1.07 1.19
N LEU A 70 13.08 0.80 1.73
CA LEU A 70 12.43 -0.49 1.64
C LEU A 70 12.18 -0.87 0.18
N LEU A 71 11.57 0.01 -0.61
CA LEU A 71 11.26 -0.28 -2.01
C LEU A 71 12.54 -0.54 -2.84
N GLN A 72 13.59 0.25 -2.62
CA GLN A 72 14.89 0.05 -3.28
C GLN A 72 15.52 -1.28 -2.91
N GLU A 73 15.46 -1.68 -1.64
CA GLU A 73 15.98 -2.96 -1.17
C GLU A 73 15.23 -4.15 -1.79
N LEU A 74 13.89 -4.09 -1.84
CA LEU A 74 13.07 -5.14 -2.46
C LEU A 74 13.33 -5.25 -3.96
N ARG A 75 13.43 -4.12 -4.66
CA ARG A 75 13.81 -4.08 -6.08
C ARG A 75 15.17 -4.75 -6.30
N ASN A 76 16.18 -4.38 -5.51
CA ASN A 76 17.53 -4.94 -5.59
C ASN A 76 17.56 -6.46 -5.29
N GLU A 77 16.74 -6.95 -4.36
CA GLU A 77 16.56 -8.39 -4.14
C GLU A 77 15.97 -9.09 -5.36
N GLY A 78 14.97 -8.48 -6.00
CA GLY A 78 14.38 -8.96 -7.24
C GLY A 78 15.41 -9.18 -8.33
N PHE A 79 16.26 -8.19 -8.60
CA PHE A 79 17.33 -8.33 -9.60
C PHE A 79 18.38 -9.39 -9.26
N LYS A 80 18.65 -9.61 -7.97
CA LYS A 80 19.69 -10.55 -7.53
C LYS A 80 19.25 -12.01 -7.61
N SER A 81 18.00 -12.31 -7.29
CA SER A 81 17.61 -13.71 -7.06
C SER A 81 16.16 -14.06 -7.35
N ASN A 82 15.23 -13.11 -7.48
CA ASN A 82 13.82 -13.43 -7.60
C ASN A 82 12.96 -12.30 -8.20
N TRP A 83 13.14 -12.00 -9.48
CA TRP A 83 12.40 -10.91 -10.13
C TRP A 83 10.89 -11.15 -10.13
N GLU A 84 10.44 -12.39 -10.37
CA GLU A 84 9.02 -12.73 -10.37
C GLU A 84 8.30 -12.36 -9.06
N LYS A 85 8.97 -12.50 -7.90
CA LYS A 85 8.40 -12.10 -6.60
C LYS A 85 8.22 -10.58 -6.48
N TYR A 86 9.12 -9.79 -7.08
CA TYR A 86 9.19 -8.33 -6.91
C TYR A 86 8.87 -7.54 -8.18
N LYS A 87 8.34 -8.20 -9.21
CA LYS A 87 8.01 -7.63 -10.52
C LYS A 87 7.04 -6.44 -10.46
N PHE A 88 6.27 -6.33 -9.38
CA PHE A 88 5.41 -5.16 -9.13
C PHE A 88 6.19 -3.84 -8.94
N LEU A 89 7.53 -3.88 -8.90
CA LEU A 89 8.43 -2.73 -8.83
C LEU A 89 9.16 -2.44 -10.15
N GLU A 90 8.83 -3.13 -11.25
CA GLU A 90 9.52 -3.03 -12.56
C GLU A 90 9.39 -1.63 -13.18
N ASP A 91 8.15 -1.14 -13.33
CA ASP A 91 7.84 0.18 -13.87
C ASP A 91 6.88 0.86 -12.90
N THR A 92 7.42 1.55 -11.90
CA THR A 92 6.61 2.06 -10.79
C THR A 92 6.90 3.51 -10.47
N TRP A 93 5.82 4.26 -10.37
CA TRP A 93 5.83 5.60 -9.83
C TRP A 93 4.93 5.66 -8.60
N ALA A 94 5.54 5.79 -7.42
CA ALA A 94 4.84 5.77 -6.14
C ALA A 94 5.22 6.96 -5.27
N PHE A 95 4.28 7.55 -4.55
CA PHE A 95 4.61 8.42 -3.43
C PHE A 95 5.29 7.62 -2.32
N VAL A 96 6.28 8.25 -1.68
CA VAL A 96 6.96 7.74 -0.49
C VAL A 96 7.09 8.87 0.54
N PRO A 97 7.19 8.56 1.84
CA PRO A 97 7.55 9.55 2.85
C PRO A 97 8.84 10.27 2.46
N ASN A 98 8.81 11.60 2.46
CA ASN A 98 9.96 12.40 2.07
C ASN A 98 11.06 12.26 3.15
N PRO A 99 12.24 11.68 2.82
CA PRO A 99 13.30 11.49 3.79
C PRO A 99 14.05 12.79 4.14
N ASP A 100 13.91 13.84 3.34
CA ASP A 100 14.49 15.15 3.62
C ASP A 100 13.51 16.02 4.43
N GLU A 101 13.86 16.28 5.69
CA GLU A 101 13.01 17.03 6.62
C GLU A 101 12.75 18.47 6.16
N VAL A 102 13.76 19.11 5.55
CA VAL A 102 13.64 20.50 5.06
C VAL A 102 12.64 20.56 3.91
N SER A 103 12.75 19.66 2.95
CA SER A 103 11.83 19.58 1.82
C SER A 103 10.42 19.27 2.30
N LYS A 104 10.27 18.30 3.22
CA LYS A 104 8.98 17.97 3.83
C LYS A 104 8.34 19.17 4.55
N ALA A 105 9.12 19.93 5.33
CA ALA A 105 8.64 21.12 6.03
C ALA A 105 8.16 22.23 5.08
N ASN A 106 8.73 22.28 3.87
CA ASN A 106 8.31 23.20 2.81
C ASN A 106 7.14 22.66 1.95
N GLY A 107 6.56 21.50 2.30
CA GLY A 107 5.42 20.92 1.60
C GLY A 107 5.79 20.09 0.37
N TYR A 108 7.08 19.81 0.14
CA TYR A 108 7.50 18.96 -0.96
C TYR A 108 7.24 17.49 -0.67
N VAL A 109 6.82 16.77 -1.72
CA VAL A 109 6.56 15.33 -1.66
C VAL A 109 7.62 14.56 -2.44
N ALA A 110 7.89 13.34 -1.99
CA ALA A 110 8.85 12.45 -2.64
C ALA A 110 8.14 11.34 -3.40
N GLY A 111 8.76 10.94 -4.51
CA GLY A 111 8.34 9.82 -5.34
C GLY A 111 9.47 8.81 -5.51
N PHE A 112 9.15 7.53 -5.36
CA PHE A 112 9.96 6.44 -5.89
C PHE A 112 9.59 6.25 -7.36
N ILE A 113 10.57 6.47 -8.24
CA ILE A 113 10.42 6.41 -9.69
C ILE A 113 11.30 5.29 -10.20
N VAL A 114 10.71 4.35 -10.92
CA VAL A 114 11.42 3.28 -11.61
C VAL A 114 10.96 3.25 -13.05
N ASP A 115 11.94 3.35 -13.95
CA ASP A 115 11.81 3.10 -15.39
C ASP A 115 12.83 2.01 -15.79
N SER A 116 12.78 1.61 -17.05
CA SER A 116 13.67 0.69 -17.76
C SER A 116 15.16 0.95 -17.53
N ASP A 117 15.57 2.22 -17.35
CA ASP A 117 16.98 2.61 -17.25
C ASP A 117 17.40 3.16 -15.87
N ASP A 118 16.46 3.48 -14.97
CA ASP A 118 16.76 4.11 -13.69
C ASP A 118 15.81 3.72 -12.54
N ALA A 119 16.25 4.00 -11.31
CA ALA A 119 15.43 3.91 -10.12
C ALA A 119 15.90 4.95 -9.11
N ASP A 120 15.14 6.04 -8.98
CA ASP A 120 15.55 7.21 -8.23
C ASP A 120 14.47 7.74 -7.29
N LEU A 121 14.94 8.50 -6.30
CA LEU A 121 14.09 9.32 -5.45
C LEU A 121 13.88 10.67 -6.13
N GLY A 122 12.70 10.86 -6.73
CA GLY A 122 12.28 12.14 -7.29
C GLY A 122 11.64 13.03 -6.23
N CYS A 123 11.95 14.32 -6.23
CA CYS A 123 11.21 15.31 -5.44
C CYS A 123 10.20 16.02 -6.34
N CYS A 124 8.91 15.85 -6.10
CA CYS A 124 7.88 16.57 -6.85
C CYS A 124 7.63 17.92 -6.18
N TRP A 125 7.53 18.97 -7.00
CA TRP A 125 7.55 20.36 -6.54
C TRP A 125 6.34 20.80 -5.71
N ASP A 126 5.30 19.97 -5.58
CA ASP A 126 4.14 20.32 -4.77
C ASP A 126 3.34 19.11 -4.25
N SER A 127 2.80 19.22 -3.04
CA SER A 127 1.95 18.21 -2.40
C SER A 127 0.59 18.01 -3.08
N ASP A 128 0.23 18.94 -3.95
CA ASP A 128 -0.98 18.94 -4.77
C ASP A 128 -0.79 18.24 -6.12
N CYS A 129 0.39 17.67 -6.39
CA CYS A 129 0.60 16.83 -7.56
C CYS A 129 -0.38 15.62 -7.50
N SER A 130 -1.38 15.62 -8.39
CA SER A 130 -2.26 14.49 -8.62
C SER A 130 -1.96 13.92 -9.99
N ASP A 131 -1.30 12.77 -10.04
CA ASP A 131 -1.22 11.95 -11.25
C ASP A 131 -2.14 10.74 -11.07
N SER A 132 -2.89 10.36 -12.10
CA SER A 132 -3.77 9.19 -12.08
C SER A 132 -3.00 7.89 -11.86
N THR A 133 -1.69 7.90 -12.11
CA THR A 133 -0.78 6.76 -11.92
C THR A 133 -0.11 6.74 -10.54
N LEU A 134 -0.04 7.88 -9.84
CA LEU A 134 0.62 8.01 -8.54
C LEU A 134 -0.26 7.54 -7.38
N GLY A 135 0.28 6.63 -6.57
CA GLY A 135 -0.33 6.12 -5.33
C GLY A 135 0.74 5.74 -4.32
N VAL A 136 0.40 4.91 -3.32
CA VAL A 136 1.36 4.43 -2.31
C VAL A 136 1.36 2.92 -2.22
N PHE A 137 2.52 2.32 -1.91
CA PHE A 137 2.55 0.97 -1.37
C PHE A 137 2.33 1.02 0.14
N LEU A 138 1.46 0.14 0.65
CA LEU A 138 1.25 0.02 2.08
C LEU A 138 2.12 -1.10 2.65
N VAL A 139 2.63 -0.89 3.86
CA VAL A 139 3.42 -1.86 4.61
C VAL A 139 2.79 -2.11 5.98
N LYS A 140 2.76 -3.37 6.38
CA LYS A 140 2.31 -3.79 7.72
C LYS A 140 3.33 -4.74 8.31
N LYS A 141 3.61 -4.60 9.61
CA LYS A 141 4.40 -5.59 10.34
C LYS A 141 3.59 -6.89 10.47
N LEU A 142 4.24 -8.01 10.21
CA LEU A 142 3.69 -9.31 10.57
C LEU A 142 3.66 -9.39 12.10
N LYS A 143 2.56 -9.89 12.66
CA LYS A 143 2.55 -10.25 14.07
C LYS A 143 3.53 -11.41 14.23
N THR A 144 4.68 -11.15 14.84
CA THR A 144 5.53 -12.23 15.33
C THR A 144 4.69 -13.03 16.32
N ASN A 145 4.37 -14.27 15.98
CA ASN A 145 3.90 -15.22 16.97
C ASN A 145 5.08 -15.45 17.93
N GLU A 146 5.16 -14.67 19.00
CA GLU A 146 5.90 -15.06 20.21
C GLU A 146 5.17 -16.26 20.83
N SER A 147 5.25 -17.42 20.18
CA SER A 147 4.76 -18.68 20.71
C SER A 147 5.69 -19.81 20.27
N LYS A 148 6.82 -19.90 21.00
CA LYS A 148 7.59 -21.10 21.40
C LYS A 148 9.08 -20.76 21.62
N LYS A 149 9.35 -19.86 22.56
CA LYS A 149 10.55 -19.98 23.40
C LYS A 149 10.07 -20.31 24.80
N ASN A 150 9.89 -21.61 25.05
CA ASN A 150 9.99 -22.26 26.34
C ASN A 150 9.63 -23.74 26.16
N LYS A 151 10.64 -24.55 25.85
CA LYS A 151 10.85 -25.87 26.42
C LYS A 151 12.26 -26.33 26.11
#